data_AF-A0A815V257-F1
#
_entry.id   AF-A0A815V257-F1
#
_cell.length_a   1.000
_cell.length_b   1.000
_cell.length_c   1.000
_cell.angle_alpha   90.00
_cell.angle_beta   90.00
_cell.angle_gamma   90.00
#
_symmetry.space_group_name_H-M   'P 1'
#
loop_
_entity.id
_entity.type
_entity.pdbx_description
1 polymer ?
#
loop_
_entity_poly.entity_id
_entity_poly.type
_entity_poly.pdbx_seq_one_letter_code
_entity_poly.pdbx_strand_id
1 'polypeptide(L)'
;TYSAGAGPAFVAAADVNGDGKPDIIVANYGSNNVGVLVNTGNGAFAAQATYSTGTNPAAVAAADVNGDGKPDIIAANRGSNNVSVLLNTGNGTFAAQATYPTGTTPFYVAAADVNGDGKPDIIVTNYGSNNAGVLLGHC
;
A
#
# COMPACT_ATOMS: atom_id res chain seq x y z
N THR A 1 -13.73 -15.96 -8.37
CA THR A 1 -13.21 -14.59 -8.56
C THR A 1 -13.79 -13.72 -7.47
N TYR A 2 -13.07 -12.68 -7.04
CA TYR A 2 -13.54 -11.75 -6.02
C TYR A 2 -13.69 -10.36 -6.64
N SER A 3 -14.70 -9.62 -6.21
CA SER A 3 -14.89 -8.24 -6.67
C SER A 3 -13.77 -7.34 -6.14
N ALA A 4 -13.27 -6.48 -7.02
CA ALA A 4 -12.39 -5.38 -6.69
C ALA A 4 -13.07 -4.05 -7.06
N GLY A 5 -12.41 -2.92 -6.80
CA GLY A 5 -12.83 -1.62 -7.32
C GLY A 5 -12.64 -1.51 -8.83
N ALA A 6 -12.94 -0.34 -9.39
CA ALA A 6 -12.77 -0.08 -10.80
C ALA A 6 -11.29 -0.06 -11.19
N GLY A 7 -10.95 -0.76 -12.27
CA GLY A 7 -9.59 -0.81 -12.81
C GLY A 7 -8.54 -1.33 -11.81
N PRO A 8 -8.65 -2.57 -11.30
CA PRO A 8 -7.59 -3.14 -10.47
C PRO A 8 -6.28 -3.20 -11.27
N ALA A 9 -5.23 -2.57 -10.77
CA ALA A 9 -3.96 -2.40 -11.49
C ALA A 9 -2.80 -3.19 -10.89
N PHE A 10 -2.84 -3.45 -9.59
CA PHE A 10 -1.75 -4.11 -8.87
C PHE A 10 -2.27 -4.86 -7.65
N VAL A 11 -1.51 -5.85 -7.19
CA VAL A 11 -1.83 -6.66 -6.03
C VAL A 11 -0.59 -6.90 -5.16
N ALA A 12 -0.78 -6.88 -3.84
CA ALA A 12 0.18 -7.35 -2.85
C ALA A 12 -0.49 -8.37 -1.93
N ALA A 13 0.31 -9.18 -1.25
CA ALA A 13 -0.15 -10.13 -0.24
C ALA A 13 0.60 -9.89 1.08
N ALA A 14 -0.15 -9.77 2.17
CA ALA A 14 0.39 -9.62 3.52
C ALA A 14 -0.68 -10.00 4.54
N ASP A 15 -0.29 -10.50 5.70
CA ASP A 15 -1.19 -10.68 6.85
C ASP A 15 -1.44 -9.31 7.49
N VAL A 16 -2.56 -8.66 7.10
CA VAL A 16 -2.86 -7.31 7.59
C VAL A 16 -3.86 -7.32 8.76
N ASN A 17 -4.46 -8.47 9.07
CA ASN A 17 -5.35 -8.62 10.21
C ASN A 17 -4.69 -9.31 11.42
N GLY A 18 -3.48 -9.84 11.26
CA GLY A 18 -2.70 -10.50 12.31
C GLY A 18 -3.15 -11.93 12.61
N ASP A 19 -3.86 -12.60 11.69
CA ASP A 19 -4.39 -13.94 11.89
C ASP A 19 -3.45 -15.06 11.41
N GLY A 20 -2.26 -14.70 10.94
CA GLY A 20 -1.24 -15.60 10.41
C GLY A 20 -1.46 -16.03 8.96
N LYS A 21 -2.46 -15.48 8.26
CA LYS A 21 -2.78 -15.83 6.88
C LYS A 21 -2.57 -14.62 5.96
N PRO A 22 -1.92 -14.79 4.80
CA PRO A 22 -1.82 -13.70 3.84
C PRO A 22 -3.21 -13.28 3.31
N ASP A 23 -3.52 -12.00 3.46
CA ASP A 23 -4.63 -11.30 2.85
C ASP A 23 -4.23 -10.72 1.50
N ILE A 24 -5.20 -10.25 0.72
CA ILE A 24 -4.98 -9.61 -0.58
C ILE A 24 -5.22 -8.10 -0.47
N ILE A 25 -4.28 -7.31 -0.98
CA ILE A 25 -4.37 -5.85 -1.10
C ILE A 25 -4.36 -5.49 -2.57
N VAL A 26 -5.34 -4.74 -3.04
CA VAL A 26 -5.52 -4.38 -4.45
C VAL A 26 -5.46 -2.87 -4.63
N ALA A 27 -4.65 -2.40 -5.58
CA ALA A 27 -4.70 -1.02 -6.06
C ALA A 27 -5.84 -0.87 -7.08
N ASN A 28 -6.91 -0.15 -6.73
CA ASN A 28 -8.04 0.08 -7.64
C ASN A 28 -7.85 1.44 -8.33
N TYR A 29 -7.14 1.42 -9.46
CA TYR A 29 -6.71 2.61 -10.20
C TYR A 29 -7.87 3.54 -10.55
N GLY A 30 -9.01 2.99 -11.00
CA GLY A 30 -10.19 3.76 -11.40
C GLY A 30 -11.03 4.24 -10.21
N SER A 31 -10.92 3.58 -9.06
CA SER A 31 -11.67 3.95 -7.84
C SER A 31 -10.93 4.88 -6.89
N ASN A 32 -9.64 5.18 -7.14
CA ASN A 32 -8.80 6.01 -6.27
C ASN A 32 -8.76 5.49 -4.82
N ASN A 33 -8.72 4.17 -4.67
CA ASN A 33 -8.64 3.51 -3.37
C ASN A 33 -7.79 2.23 -3.46
N VAL A 34 -7.38 1.74 -2.30
CA VAL A 34 -6.95 0.36 -2.14
C VAL A 34 -8.10 -0.44 -1.57
N GLY A 35 -8.15 -1.73 -1.89
CA GLY A 35 -9.08 -2.63 -1.23
C GLY A 35 -8.41 -3.87 -0.68
N VAL A 36 -8.87 -4.28 0.49
CA VAL A 36 -8.35 -5.40 1.27
C VAL A 36 -9.38 -6.52 1.25
N LEU A 37 -8.95 -7.71 0.85
CA LEU A 37 -9.75 -8.92 0.92
C LEU A 37 -9.09 -9.85 1.93
N VAL A 38 -9.77 -10.02 3.07
CA VAL A 38 -9.27 -10.83 4.18
C VAL A 38 -9.44 -12.31 3.89
N ASN A 39 -8.39 -13.10 4.11
CA ASN A 39 -8.39 -14.54 3.93
C ASN A 39 -9.17 -15.23 5.05
N THR A 40 -10.23 -15.96 4.70
CA THR A 40 -11.08 -16.64 5.70
C THR A 40 -10.53 -18.02 6.13
N GLY A 41 -9.38 -18.43 5.61
CA GLY A 41 -8.67 -19.66 6.01
C GLY A 41 -9.21 -20.96 5.43
N ASN A 42 -10.28 -20.89 4.62
CA ASN A 42 -10.91 -22.04 3.95
C ASN A 42 -10.75 -21.97 2.42
N GLY A 43 -9.71 -21.26 1.94
CA GLY A 43 -9.52 -21.00 0.52
C GLY A 43 -10.44 -19.91 -0.04
N ALA A 44 -11.16 -19.19 0.82
CA ALA A 44 -12.00 -18.06 0.44
C ALA A 44 -11.49 -16.72 1.03
N PHE A 45 -12.02 -15.63 0.47
CA PHE A 45 -11.75 -14.27 0.94
C PHE A 45 -13.07 -13.55 1.25
N ALA A 46 -13.04 -12.69 2.27
CA ALA A 46 -14.15 -11.83 2.64
C ALA A 46 -14.44 -10.77 1.55
N ALA A 47 -15.59 -10.11 1.68
CA ALA A 47 -15.91 -8.95 0.86
C ALA A 47 -14.84 -7.86 1.04
N GLN A 48 -14.53 -7.15 -0.04
CA GLN A 48 -13.49 -6.14 -0.05
C GLN A 48 -13.85 -4.96 0.87
N ALA A 49 -12.99 -4.67 1.84
CA ALA A 49 -12.96 -3.38 2.53
C ALA A 49 -12.15 -2.40 1.68
N THR A 50 -12.55 -1.13 1.58
CA THR A 50 -11.85 -0.13 0.75
C THR A 50 -11.40 1.07 1.57
N TYR A 51 -10.24 1.61 1.20
CA TYR A 51 -9.61 2.74 1.87
C TYR A 51 -9.11 3.74 0.84
N SER A 52 -9.52 5.00 0.99
CA SER A 52 -9.17 6.07 0.05
C SER A 52 -7.66 6.29 -0.04
N THR A 53 -7.17 6.49 -1.26
CA THR A 53 -5.78 6.87 -1.54
C THR A 53 -5.71 8.24 -2.22
N GLY A 54 -4.55 8.60 -2.76
CA GLY A 54 -4.44 9.57 -3.83
C GLY A 54 -5.10 9.07 -5.12
N THR A 55 -4.99 9.87 -6.19
CA THR A 55 -5.64 9.54 -7.46
C THR A 55 -4.82 8.55 -8.26
N ASN A 56 -5.53 7.60 -8.87
CA ASN A 56 -4.97 6.57 -9.73
C ASN A 56 -3.81 5.79 -9.09
N PRO A 57 -4.05 5.06 -7.99
CA PRO A 57 -3.05 4.18 -7.39
C PRO A 57 -2.62 3.13 -8.41
N ALA A 58 -1.32 3.10 -8.72
CA ALA A 58 -0.73 2.24 -9.74
C ALA A 58 -0.04 0.99 -9.16
N ALA A 59 0.46 1.10 -7.93
CA ALA A 59 1.08 -0.02 -7.22
C ALA A 59 0.81 0.08 -5.72
N VAL A 60 0.86 -1.07 -5.05
CA VAL A 60 0.76 -1.20 -3.60
C VAL A 60 1.86 -2.09 -3.05
N ALA A 61 2.32 -1.78 -1.85
CA ALA A 61 3.20 -2.62 -1.04
C ALA A 61 2.66 -2.68 0.40
N ALA A 62 3.12 -3.68 1.16
CA ALA A 62 2.81 -3.82 2.57
C ALA A 62 4.11 -3.95 3.37
N ALA A 63 4.27 -3.13 4.40
CA ALA A 63 5.42 -3.13 5.30
C ALA A 63 5.08 -2.36 6.59
N ASP A 64 5.72 -2.73 7.69
CA ASP A 64 5.62 -2.01 8.97
C ASP A 64 6.50 -0.74 8.91
N VAL A 65 5.92 0.39 8.49
CA VAL A 65 6.68 1.64 8.29
C VAL A 65 6.72 2.52 9.54
N ASN A 66 5.87 2.23 10.52
CA ASN A 66 5.84 2.93 11.81
C ASN A 66 6.51 2.15 12.96
N GLY A 67 6.92 0.91 12.71
CA GLY A 67 7.64 0.06 13.67
C GLY A 67 6.74 -0.54 14.76
N ASP A 68 5.43 -0.65 14.54
CA ASP A 68 4.48 -1.16 15.54
C ASP A 68 4.23 -2.68 15.44
N GLY A 69 4.93 -3.34 14.51
CA GLY A 69 4.84 -4.77 14.27
C GLY A 69 3.71 -5.19 13.33
N LYS A 70 2.99 -4.24 12.72
CA LYS A 70 1.87 -4.53 11.82
C LYS A 70 2.17 -4.03 10.41
N PRO A 71 1.90 -4.83 9.36
CA PRO A 71 2.06 -4.34 8.00
C PRO A 71 1.07 -3.20 7.70
N ASP A 72 1.62 -2.03 7.37
CA ASP A 72 0.89 -0.88 6.84
C ASP A 72 0.72 -1.02 5.32
N ILE A 73 -0.22 -0.29 4.72
CA ILE A 73 -0.38 -0.24 3.25
C ILE A 73 0.27 1.02 2.70
N ILE A 74 1.07 0.84 1.65
CA ILE A 74 1.73 1.91 0.91
C ILE A 74 1.22 1.86 -0.53
N ALA A 75 0.75 2.99 -1.07
CA ALA A 75 0.26 3.09 -2.45
C ALA A 75 0.98 4.19 -3.23
N ALA A 76 1.52 3.85 -4.40
CA ALA A 76 2.03 4.83 -5.35
C ALA A 76 0.88 5.41 -6.19
N ASN A 77 0.57 6.69 -6.01
CA ASN A 77 -0.55 7.33 -6.67
C ASN A 77 -0.09 8.08 -7.93
N ARG A 78 -0.26 7.44 -9.07
CA ARG A 78 0.21 7.95 -10.36
C ARG A 78 -0.42 9.28 -10.72
N GLY A 79 -1.69 9.48 -10.39
CA GLY A 79 -2.46 10.67 -10.75
C GLY A 79 -2.14 11.88 -9.87
N SER A 80 -1.85 11.67 -8.59
CA SER A 80 -1.59 12.75 -7.63
C SER A 80 -0.11 12.99 -7.34
N ASN A 81 0.80 12.24 -7.99
CA ASN A 81 2.26 12.38 -7.84
C ASN A 81 2.73 12.30 -6.38
N ASN A 82 2.12 11.39 -5.61
CA ASN A 82 2.43 11.18 -4.20
C ASN A 82 2.34 9.69 -3.85
N VAL A 83 2.76 9.38 -2.63
CA VAL A 83 2.53 8.09 -1.99
C VAL A 83 1.49 8.25 -0.90
N SER A 84 0.54 7.34 -0.80
CA SER A 84 -0.34 7.19 0.37
C SER A 84 0.23 6.15 1.31
N VAL A 85 0.26 6.45 2.60
CA VAL A 85 0.55 5.50 3.68
C VAL A 85 -0.69 5.38 4.55
N LEU A 86 -1.18 4.16 4.71
CA LEU A 86 -2.34 3.83 5.53
C LEU A 86 -1.85 2.96 6.68
N LEU A 87 -1.83 3.52 7.88
CA LEU A 87 -1.33 2.81 9.06
C LEU A 87 -2.34 1.79 9.55
N ASN A 88 -1.86 0.59 9.86
CA ASN A 88 -2.68 -0.51 10.34
C ASN A 88 -3.05 -0.31 11.82
N THR A 89 -4.33 -0.44 12.15
CA THR A 89 -4.82 -0.26 13.53
C THR A 89 -4.80 -1.56 14.35
N GLY A 90 -4.40 -2.69 13.79
CA GLY A 90 -4.19 -3.97 14.50
C GLY A 90 -5.36 -4.93 14.50
N ASN A 91 -6.35 -4.71 13.65
CA ASN A 91 -7.56 -5.54 13.54
C ASN A 91 -8.02 -5.67 12.07
N GLY A 92 -7.09 -5.54 11.12
CA GLY A 92 -7.40 -5.53 9.70
C GLY A 92 -8.08 -4.23 9.22
N THR A 93 -8.07 -3.17 10.04
CA THR A 93 -8.50 -1.84 9.62
C THR A 93 -7.34 -0.86 9.55
N PHE A 94 -7.52 0.22 8.80
CA PHE A 94 -6.47 1.20 8.53
C PHE A 94 -6.95 2.62 8.85
N ALA A 95 -6.02 3.43 9.33
CA ALA A 95 -6.22 4.86 9.52
C ALA A 95 -6.42 5.57 8.17
N ALA A 96 -6.90 6.82 8.24
CA ALA A 96 -6.92 7.68 7.06
C ALA A 96 -5.50 7.86 6.50
N GLN A 97 -5.40 7.93 5.17
CA GLN A 97 -4.11 8.08 4.51
C GLN A 97 -3.34 9.32 4.99
N ALA A 98 -2.05 9.13 5.24
CA ALA A 98 -1.06 10.20 5.13
C ALA A 98 -0.50 10.21 3.71
N THR A 99 -0.25 11.39 3.14
CA THR A 99 0.30 11.51 1.78
C THR A 99 1.66 12.19 1.79
N TYR A 100 2.59 11.64 1.01
CA TYR A 100 3.94 12.17 0.90
C TYR A 100 4.27 12.45 -0.58
N PRO A 101 4.72 13.66 -0.93
CA PRO A 101 5.08 13.98 -2.31
C PRO A 101 6.26 13.13 -2.79
N THR A 102 6.30 12.84 -4.09
CA THR A 102 7.42 12.17 -4.76
C THR A 102 7.65 12.80 -6.13
N GLY A 103 8.33 12.11 -7.05
CA GLY A 103 8.43 12.49 -8.45
C GLY A 103 7.10 12.36 -9.22
N THR A 104 7.15 12.56 -10.53
CA THR A 104 5.94 12.59 -11.36
C THR A 104 5.60 11.22 -11.93
N THR A 105 4.29 10.92 -11.98
CA THR A 105 3.73 9.61 -12.38
C THR A 105 4.45 8.44 -11.69
N PRO A 106 4.41 8.36 -10.34
CA PRO A 106 4.94 7.20 -9.63
C PRO A 106 4.25 5.93 -10.12
N PHE A 107 5.04 4.90 -10.40
CA PHE A 107 4.58 3.68 -11.07
C PHE A 107 4.68 2.43 -10.19
N TYR A 108 5.70 2.38 -9.33
CA TYR A 108 5.94 1.25 -8.44
C TYR A 108 6.38 1.77 -7.08
N VAL A 109 6.10 0.98 -6.03
CA VAL A 109 6.55 1.24 -4.67
C VAL A 109 7.06 -0.05 -4.02
N ALA A 110 8.14 0.07 -3.27
CA ALA A 110 8.69 -0.98 -2.42
C ALA A 110 9.06 -0.38 -1.06
N ALA A 111 9.22 -1.24 -0.05
CA ALA A 111 9.68 -0.84 1.26
C ALA A 111 10.86 -1.71 1.69
N ALA A 112 11.94 -1.08 2.15
CA ALA A 112 13.14 -1.73 2.66
C ALA A 112 13.98 -0.70 3.43
N ASP A 113 14.72 -1.14 4.43
CA ASP A 113 15.74 -0.32 5.09
C ASP A 113 16.94 -0.16 4.13
N VAL A 114 16.99 0.95 3.39
CA VAL A 114 18.06 1.21 2.41
C VAL A 114 19.14 2.13 2.96
N ASN A 115 18.88 2.79 4.09
CA ASN A 115 19.83 3.66 4.77
C ASN A 115 20.59 2.95 5.92
N GLY A 116 20.14 1.78 6.35
CA GLY A 116 20.73 0.96 7.40
C GLY A 116 20.36 1.38 8.83
N ASP A 117 19.25 2.09 9.04
CA ASP A 117 18.82 2.59 10.35
C ASP A 117 17.87 1.64 11.10
N GLY A 118 17.55 0.50 10.50
CA GLY A 118 16.65 -0.50 11.05
C GLY A 118 15.17 -0.24 10.81
N LYS A 119 14.80 0.80 10.04
CA LYS A 119 13.41 1.13 9.71
C LYS A 119 13.17 1.02 8.21
N PRO A 120 12.03 0.47 7.76
CA PRO A 120 11.72 0.45 6.35
C PRO A 120 11.59 1.87 5.77
N ASP A 121 12.38 2.16 4.74
CA ASP A 121 12.21 3.32 3.88
C ASP A 121 11.23 2.98 2.75
N ILE A 122 10.55 3.99 2.21
CA ILE A 122 9.68 3.83 1.05
C ILE A 122 10.45 4.22 -0.22
N ILE A 123 10.64 3.27 -1.13
CA ILE A 123 11.29 3.47 -2.43
C ILE A 123 10.24 3.55 -3.53
N VAL A 124 10.30 4.59 -4.34
CA VAL A 124 9.33 4.87 -5.40
C VAL A 124 10.02 5.05 -6.73
N THR A 125 9.59 4.33 -7.78
CA THR A 125 10.03 4.64 -9.14
C THR A 125 9.06 5.63 -9.79
N ASN A 126 9.58 6.78 -10.22
CA ASN A 126 8.80 7.84 -10.84
C ASN A 126 9.05 7.84 -12.35
N TYR A 127 8.10 7.29 -13.08
CA TYR A 127 8.20 7.12 -14.53
C TYR A 127 8.32 8.47 -15.26
N GLY A 128 7.64 9.50 -14.77
CA GLY A 128 7.49 10.78 -15.45
C GLY A 128 8.69 11.71 -15.21
N SER A 129 9.31 11.59 -14.04
CA SER A 129 10.51 12.36 -13.70
C SER A 129 11.80 11.59 -13.97
N ASN A 130 11.73 10.38 -14.52
CA ASN A 130 12.87 9.54 -14.86
C ASN A 130 13.84 9.33 -13.67
N ASN A 131 13.31 9.10 -12.47
CA ASN A 131 14.11 8.89 -11.27
C ASN A 131 13.47 7.89 -10.30
N ALA A 132 14.24 7.48 -9.29
CA ALA A 132 13.73 6.84 -8.10
C ALA A 132 13.82 7.82 -6.92
N GLY A 133 12.79 7.85 -6.08
CA GLY A 133 12.78 8.59 -4.82
C GLY A 133 12.85 7.64 -3.63
N VAL A 134 13.42 8.11 -2.52
CA VAL A 134 13.42 7.41 -1.23
C VAL A 134 12.82 8.35 -0.20
N LEU A 135 11.81 7.90 0.51
CA LEU A 135 11.22 8.58 1.66
C LEU A 135 11.70 7.83 2.91
N LEU A 136 12.49 8.51 3.74
CA LEU A 136 13.11 7.87 4.89
C LEU A 136 12.09 7.55 5.98
N GLY A 137 12.20 6.36 6.55
CA GLY A 137 11.48 6.01 7.77
C GLY A 137 11.97 6.85 8.95
N HIS A 138 11.06 7.44 9.71
CA HIS A 138 11.40 8.18 10.93
C HIS A 138 10.63 7.59 12.11
N CYS A 139 11.24 7.65 13.30
CA CYS A 139 10.66 7.13 14.54
C CYS A 139 9.52 8.01 15.05
#